data_AF-E9AE13-F1
#
_entry.id   AF-E9AE13-F1
#
_cell.length_a   1.000
_cell.length_b   1.000
_cell.length_c   1.000
_cell.angle_alpha   90.00
_cell.angle_beta   90.00
_cell.angle_gamma   90.00
#
_symmetry.space_group_name_H-M   'P 1'
#
loop_
_entity.id
_entity.type
_entity.pdbx_description
1 polymer ?
#
loop_
_entity_poly.entity_id
_entity_poly.type
_entity_poly.pdbx_seq_one_letter_code
_entity_poly.pdbx_strand_id
1 'polypeptide(L)'
;MQCTSRLLGGYMMYHRKSMSTMRYSKWKGARGGLSHFYNRTAMLEKVPVNMPVSIVDRRMMAYVHRSRLRHFQLFRSYQQKSNSTECKLREGEFLRRRWHRQLQKSFIAFMQFKTMKVLEEQAKLVSQYGQASVNAALGDPQAAAGDVAHERKYAALHRRVQTLPRIQLVPKHVATMKQIHNDRFNYRWRVN
;
A
#
# COMPACT_ATOMS: atom_id res chain seq x y z
N MET A 1 22.60 5.41 35.01
CA MET A 1 22.75 3.95 35.23
C MET A 1 22.61 3.22 33.90
N GLN A 2 23.73 2.88 33.26
CA GLN A 2 23.75 2.08 32.04
C GLN A 2 23.73 0.60 32.41
N CYS A 3 22.57 -0.05 32.30
CA CYS A 3 22.47 -1.49 32.43
C CYS A 3 22.98 -2.13 31.13
N THR A 4 24.29 -2.30 31.02
CA THR A 4 24.92 -3.06 29.95
C THR A 4 24.75 -4.55 30.25
N SER A 5 23.65 -5.14 29.79
CA SER A 5 23.53 -6.60 29.76
C SER A 5 24.45 -7.17 28.68
N ARG A 6 25.73 -7.35 29.03
CA ARG A 6 26.59 -8.35 28.38
C ARG A 6 26.06 -9.73 28.74
N LEU A 7 25.00 -10.17 28.07
CA LEU A 7 24.53 -11.56 28.07
C LEU A 7 24.90 -12.18 26.73
N LEU A 8 25.68 -13.26 26.79
CA LEU A 8 26.11 -14.11 25.69
C LEU A 8 24.97 -14.38 24.67
N GLY A 9 25.17 -13.99 23.41
CA GLY A 9 24.43 -14.52 22.24
C GLY A 9 22.93 -14.17 22.10
N GLY A 10 22.36 -13.30 22.94
CA GLY A 10 20.95 -12.91 22.88
C GLY A 10 20.67 -11.87 21.78
N TYR A 11 20.30 -12.33 20.59
CA TYR A 11 19.87 -11.43 19.51
C TYR A 11 18.37 -11.09 19.61
N MET A 12 18.01 -9.83 19.36
CA MET A 12 16.61 -9.44 19.19
C MET A 12 16.01 -10.11 17.94
N MET A 13 14.68 -10.30 17.91
CA MET A 13 14.00 -11.04 16.82
C MET A 13 14.26 -10.46 15.42
N TYR A 14 14.38 -9.14 15.30
CA TYR A 14 14.64 -8.46 14.03
C TYR A 14 16.13 -8.35 13.66
N HIS A 15 17.04 -8.84 14.52
CA HIS A 15 18.47 -8.85 14.26
C HIS A 15 18.80 -9.88 13.17
N ARG A 16 19.86 -9.65 12.40
CA ARG A 16 20.26 -10.50 11.26
C ARG A 16 20.51 -11.97 11.62
N LYS A 17 20.91 -12.25 12.87
CA LYS A 17 21.29 -13.57 13.38
C LYS A 17 20.24 -14.18 14.34
N SER A 18 19.03 -13.64 14.41
CA SER A 18 18.05 -13.94 15.46
C SER A 18 17.63 -15.41 15.54
N MET A 19 17.26 -16.02 14.41
CA MET A 19 16.78 -17.40 14.32
C MET A 19 17.74 -18.28 13.53
N SER A 20 18.99 -18.39 14.01
CA SER A 20 20.02 -19.22 13.39
C SER A 20 19.69 -20.71 13.41
N THR A 21 20.29 -21.47 12.50
CA THR A 21 20.13 -22.92 12.30
C THR A 21 21.44 -23.70 12.49
N MET A 22 22.46 -23.06 13.05
CA MET A 22 23.72 -23.73 13.39
C MET A 22 23.52 -24.82 14.45
N ARG A 23 24.39 -25.83 14.47
CA ARG A 23 24.33 -26.97 15.42
C ARG A 23 24.21 -26.54 16.89
N TYR A 24 24.86 -25.45 17.27
CA TYR A 24 24.85 -24.89 18.63
C TYR A 24 23.70 -23.91 18.89
N SER A 25 22.95 -23.51 17.86
CA SER A 25 21.87 -22.52 18.01
C SER A 25 20.52 -23.20 18.17
N LYS A 26 19.72 -22.70 19.11
CA LYS A 26 18.34 -23.15 19.35
C LYS A 26 17.44 -21.92 19.37
N TRP A 27 16.34 -21.92 18.61
CA TRP A 27 15.40 -20.80 18.69
C TRP A 27 14.74 -20.76 20.07
N LYS A 28 14.51 -19.55 20.58
CA LYS A 28 14.02 -19.29 21.93
C LYS A 28 12.50 -19.03 21.91
N GLY A 29 11.82 -19.41 23.00
CA GLY A 29 10.38 -19.21 23.21
C GLY A 29 9.48 -20.38 22.73
N ALA A 30 8.23 -20.38 23.19
CA ALA A 30 7.20 -21.31 22.73
C ALA A 30 6.81 -21.04 21.27
N ARG A 31 6.69 -22.08 20.44
CA ARG A 31 6.62 -21.94 18.96
C ARG A 31 5.27 -22.27 18.33
N GLY A 32 4.33 -22.84 19.07
CA GLY A 32 3.00 -23.25 18.57
C GLY A 32 1.89 -22.86 19.54
N GLY A 33 0.66 -22.76 19.04
CA GLY A 33 -0.51 -22.35 19.82
C GLY A 33 -0.33 -20.97 20.45
N LEU A 34 -0.49 -20.89 21.77
CA LEU A 34 -0.15 -19.71 22.57
C LEU A 34 1.38 -19.52 22.59
N SER A 35 1.88 -18.77 21.62
CA SER A 35 3.31 -18.74 21.30
C SER A 35 4.05 -17.52 21.86
N HIS A 36 5.37 -17.48 21.63
CA HIS A 36 6.23 -16.32 21.86
C HIS A 36 5.70 -15.03 21.22
N PHE A 37 4.90 -15.16 20.15
CA PHE A 37 4.32 -14.04 19.41
C PHE A 37 2.91 -13.63 19.86
N TYR A 38 2.40 -14.20 20.96
CA TYR A 38 1.01 -14.00 21.43
C TYR A 38 0.56 -12.52 21.37
N ASN A 39 1.28 -11.63 22.06
CA ASN A 39 1.00 -10.18 22.06
C ASN A 39 1.94 -9.38 21.14
N ARG A 40 2.67 -10.05 20.24
CA ARG A 40 3.68 -9.43 19.36
C ARG A 40 3.32 -9.55 17.87
N THR A 41 2.16 -10.12 17.56
CA THR A 41 1.67 -10.27 16.20
C THR A 41 1.15 -8.93 15.68
N ALA A 42 1.76 -8.39 14.62
CA ALA A 42 1.47 -7.04 14.14
C ALA A 42 0.18 -6.94 13.31
N MET A 43 -0.23 -8.02 12.65
CA MET A 43 -1.40 -8.05 11.79
C MET A 43 -2.06 -9.43 11.84
N LEU A 44 -3.39 -9.45 11.82
CA LEU A 44 -4.22 -10.65 11.77
C LEU A 44 -5.27 -10.45 10.70
N GLU A 45 -5.42 -11.43 9.81
CA GLU A 45 -6.48 -11.44 8.79
C GLU A 45 -7.12 -12.82 8.76
N LYS A 46 -8.44 -12.89 8.95
CA LYS A 46 -9.20 -14.14 8.74
C LYS A 46 -9.37 -14.33 7.24
N VAL A 47 -8.87 -15.44 6.70
CA VAL A 47 -8.97 -15.75 5.27
C VAL A 47 -10.43 -16.02 4.89
N PRO A 48 -11.02 -15.25 3.96
CA PRO A 48 -12.37 -15.53 3.47
C PRO A 48 -12.45 -16.86 2.74
N VAL A 49 -13.64 -17.47 2.77
CA VAL A 49 -13.91 -18.72 2.04
C VAL A 49 -13.62 -18.51 0.55
N ASN A 50 -12.95 -19.48 -0.08
CA ASN A 50 -12.56 -19.46 -1.49
C ASN A 50 -11.65 -18.29 -1.92
N MET A 51 -11.01 -17.59 -0.97
CA MET A 51 -10.00 -16.58 -1.28
C MET A 51 -8.59 -17.16 -1.16
N PRO A 52 -7.75 -17.08 -2.22
CA PRO A 52 -6.37 -17.54 -2.12
C PRO A 52 -5.56 -16.64 -1.18
N VAL A 53 -4.73 -17.25 -0.35
CA VAL A 53 -3.89 -16.57 0.66
C VAL A 53 -2.92 -15.57 0.00
N SER A 54 -2.53 -15.79 -1.25
CA SER A 54 -1.67 -14.87 -2.01
C SER A 54 -2.29 -13.47 -2.20
N ILE A 55 -3.63 -13.38 -2.29
CA ILE A 55 -4.33 -12.09 -2.38
C ILE A 55 -4.28 -11.38 -1.02
N VAL A 56 -4.49 -12.11 0.07
CA VAL A 56 -4.39 -11.59 1.43
C VAL A 56 -2.97 -11.08 1.72
N ASP A 57 -1.95 -11.89 1.44
CA ASP A 57 -0.54 -11.52 1.59
C ASP A 57 -0.22 -10.23 0.80
N ARG A 58 -0.61 -10.17 -0.49
CA ARG A 58 -0.35 -8.97 -1.29
C ARG A 58 -1.07 -7.73 -0.78
N ARG A 59 -2.28 -7.86 -0.21
CA ARG A 59 -2.98 -6.73 0.41
C ARG A 59 -2.24 -6.24 1.65
N MET A 60 -1.83 -7.14 2.53
CA MET A 60 -1.06 -6.81 3.74
C MET A 60 0.28 -6.17 3.37
N MET A 61 1.02 -6.77 2.44
CA MET A 61 2.32 -6.28 1.98
C MET A 61 2.23 -4.93 1.26
N ALA A 62 1.19 -4.72 0.45
CA ALA A 62 0.96 -3.44 -0.21
C ALA A 62 0.55 -2.35 0.80
N TYR A 63 -0.25 -2.68 1.80
CA TYR A 63 -0.56 -1.77 2.91
C TYR A 63 0.71 -1.34 3.65
N VAL A 64 1.53 -2.29 4.08
CA VAL A 64 2.79 -2.05 4.82
C VAL A 64 3.79 -1.26 3.96
N HIS A 65 3.82 -1.50 2.65
CA HIS A 65 4.66 -0.74 1.72
C HIS A 65 4.17 0.70 1.54
N ARG A 66 2.89 0.89 1.22
CA ARG A 66 2.28 2.20 0.97
C ARG A 66 2.35 3.11 2.19
N SER A 67 2.16 2.57 3.40
CA SER A 67 2.26 3.30 4.66
C SER A 67 3.71 3.57 5.11
N ARG A 68 4.71 3.09 4.36
CA ARG A 68 6.15 3.17 4.69
C ARG A 68 6.55 2.43 5.97
N LEU A 69 5.73 1.52 6.50
CA LEU A 69 6.07 0.72 7.67
C LEU A 69 7.22 -0.26 7.41
N ARG A 70 7.20 -1.02 6.30
CA ARG A 70 8.35 -1.89 5.96
C ARG A 70 9.61 -1.11 5.63
N HIS A 71 9.49 0.12 5.14
CA HIS A 71 10.65 0.98 4.91
C HIS A 71 11.33 1.27 6.25
N PHE A 72 10.55 1.68 7.25
CA PHE A 72 11.05 1.92 8.59
C PHE A 72 11.64 0.65 9.23
N GLN A 73 10.92 -0.48 9.16
CA GLN A 73 11.38 -1.74 9.76
C GLN A 73 12.71 -2.21 9.14
N LEU A 74 12.82 -2.27 7.81
CA LEU A 74 14.06 -2.68 7.13
C LEU A 74 15.23 -1.72 7.38
N PHE A 75 14.93 -0.43 7.45
CA PHE A 75 15.93 0.61 7.73
C PHE A 75 16.52 0.45 9.14
N ARG A 76 15.68 0.24 10.15
CA ARG A 76 16.10 0.14 11.56
C ARG A 76 16.62 -1.22 11.98
N SER A 77 16.10 -2.30 11.40
CA SER A 77 16.47 -3.65 11.84
C SER A 77 17.86 -4.08 11.35
N TYR A 78 18.40 -3.42 10.33
CA TYR A 78 19.59 -3.89 9.63
C TYR A 78 20.91 -3.30 10.14
N GLN A 79 20.99 -1.99 10.32
CA GLN A 79 22.21 -1.27 10.70
C GLN A 79 21.89 -0.21 11.76
N GLN A 80 22.82 -0.01 12.69
CA GLN A 80 22.77 1.14 13.60
C GLN A 80 23.18 2.39 12.83
N LYS A 81 22.43 3.48 13.02
CA LYS A 81 22.78 4.81 12.52
C LYS A 81 22.76 5.77 13.70
N SER A 82 23.59 6.81 13.66
CA SER A 82 23.54 7.85 14.69
C SER A 82 22.19 8.56 14.65
N ASN A 83 21.70 9.01 15.81
CA ASN A 83 20.44 9.77 15.90
C ASN A 83 20.44 10.98 14.95
N SER A 84 21.58 11.65 14.77
CA SER A 84 21.73 12.77 13.83
C SER A 84 21.48 12.36 12.38
N THR A 85 22.03 11.22 11.93
CA THR A 85 21.81 10.70 10.57
C THR A 85 20.35 10.30 10.37
N GLU A 86 19.74 9.73 11.40
CA GLU A 86 18.34 9.30 11.35
C GLU A 86 17.38 10.49 11.29
N CYS A 87 17.61 11.53 12.09
CA CYS A 87 16.88 12.79 11.99
C CYS A 87 17.06 13.41 10.60
N LYS A 88 18.30 13.50 10.08
CA LYS A 88 18.58 14.02 8.73
C LYS A 88 17.75 13.30 7.65
N LEU A 89 17.70 11.98 7.69
CA LEU A 89 16.98 11.18 6.71
C LEU A 89 15.45 11.32 6.86
N ARG A 90 14.93 11.33 8.09
CA ARG A 90 13.49 11.48 8.38
C ARG A 90 12.98 12.86 8.01
N GLU A 91 13.69 13.93 8.41
CA GLU A 91 13.33 15.30 8.07
C GLU A 91 13.45 15.56 6.57
N GLY A 92 14.51 15.05 5.93
CA GLY A 92 14.64 15.12 4.47
C GLY A 92 13.49 14.41 3.74
N GLU A 93 13.01 13.27 4.27
CA GLU A 93 11.83 12.58 3.73
C GLU A 93 10.55 13.41 3.91
N PHE A 94 10.36 14.02 5.08
CA PHE A 94 9.21 14.86 5.38
C PHE A 94 9.17 16.11 4.50
N LEU A 95 10.29 16.82 4.35
CA LEU A 95 10.37 18.03 3.52
C LEU A 95 10.12 17.75 2.04
N ARG A 96 10.66 16.65 1.49
CA ARG A 96 10.32 16.20 0.12
C ARG A 96 8.83 15.91 -0.03
N ARG A 97 8.20 15.29 0.98
CA ARG A 97 6.75 15.03 0.99
C ARG A 97 5.95 16.33 1.05
N ARG A 98 6.38 17.30 1.87
CA ARG A 98 5.75 18.63 1.97
C ARG A 98 5.77 19.35 0.63
N TRP A 99 6.92 19.41 -0.02
CA TRP A 99 7.06 20.02 -1.35
C TRP A 99 6.18 19.35 -2.39
N HIS A 100 6.21 18.00 -2.45
CA HIS A 100 5.37 17.26 -3.40
C HIS A 100 3.86 17.45 -3.13
N ARG A 101 3.44 17.63 -1.87
CA ARG A 101 2.05 17.96 -1.53
C ARG A 101 1.61 19.33 -2.04
N GLN A 102 2.50 20.32 -2.00
CA GLN A 102 2.22 21.64 -2.59
C GLN A 102 2.02 21.53 -4.10
N LEU A 103 2.89 20.77 -4.79
CA LEU A 103 2.73 20.48 -6.21
C LEU A 103 1.43 19.72 -6.53
N GLN A 104 1.06 18.74 -5.69
CA GLN A 104 -0.22 18.03 -5.86
C GLN A 104 -1.41 18.96 -5.70
N LYS A 105 -1.34 19.96 -4.82
CA LYS A 105 -2.43 20.92 -4.62
C LYS A 105 -2.62 21.84 -5.84
N SER A 106 -1.54 22.38 -6.40
CA SER A 106 -1.64 23.15 -7.64
C SER A 106 -2.17 22.29 -8.80
N PHE A 107 -1.72 21.03 -8.90
CA PHE A 107 -2.23 20.10 -9.89
C PHE A 107 -3.73 19.80 -9.72
N ILE A 108 -4.19 19.52 -8.49
CA ILE A 108 -5.61 19.25 -8.21
C ILE A 108 -6.48 20.47 -8.56
N ALA A 109 -6.03 21.69 -8.23
CA ALA A 109 -6.76 22.90 -8.58
C ALA A 109 -6.92 23.04 -10.11
N PHE A 110 -5.87 22.73 -10.88
CA PHE A 110 -5.95 22.70 -12.33
C PHE A 110 -6.88 21.60 -12.85
N MET A 111 -6.83 20.40 -12.25
CA MET A 111 -7.73 19.31 -12.62
C MET A 111 -9.20 19.63 -12.35
N GLN A 112 -9.50 20.39 -11.29
CA GLN A 112 -10.85 20.88 -11.02
C GLN A 112 -11.32 21.87 -12.09
N PHE A 113 -10.45 22.79 -12.51
CA PHE A 113 -10.74 23.69 -13.64
C PHE A 113 -10.98 22.91 -14.94
N LYS A 114 -10.15 21.91 -15.24
CA LYS A 114 -10.35 21.06 -16.42
C LYS A 114 -11.65 20.27 -16.34
N THR A 115 -11.99 19.75 -15.17
CA THR A 115 -13.26 19.06 -14.94
C THR A 115 -14.45 20.01 -15.15
N MET A 116 -14.35 21.25 -14.65
CA MET A 116 -15.35 22.28 -14.90
C MET A 116 -15.52 22.54 -16.41
N LYS A 117 -14.43 22.62 -17.17
CA LYS A 117 -14.50 22.80 -18.63
C LYS A 117 -15.14 21.61 -19.36
N VAL A 118 -14.90 20.38 -18.91
CA VAL A 118 -15.59 19.19 -19.43
C VAL A 118 -17.09 19.24 -19.13
N LEU A 119 -17.47 19.65 -17.93
CA LEU A 119 -18.89 19.79 -17.56
C LEU A 119 -19.56 20.96 -18.30
N GLU A 120 -18.84 22.05 -18.56
CA GLU A 120 -19.30 23.16 -19.40
C GLU A 120 -19.55 22.69 -20.85
N GLU A 121 -18.65 21.87 -21.39
CA GLU A 121 -18.82 21.27 -22.72
C GLU A 121 -20.01 20.30 -22.74
N GLN A 122 -20.20 19.49 -21.70
CA GLN A 122 -21.39 18.68 -21.54
C GLN A 122 -22.67 19.52 -21.52
N ALA A 123 -22.67 20.68 -20.84
CA ALA A 123 -23.81 21.59 -20.83
C ALA A 123 -24.09 22.19 -22.23
N LYS A 124 -23.05 22.47 -23.02
CA LYS A 124 -23.20 22.89 -24.42
C LYS A 124 -23.84 21.79 -25.27
N LEU A 125 -23.40 20.54 -25.10
CA LEU A 125 -24.03 19.39 -25.76
C LEU A 125 -25.51 19.25 -25.38
N VAL A 126 -25.85 19.46 -24.11
CA VAL A 126 -27.24 19.47 -23.64
C VAL A 126 -28.05 20.57 -24.33
N SER A 127 -27.52 21.79 -24.44
CA SER A 127 -28.22 22.87 -25.15
C SER A 127 -28.39 22.62 -26.65
N GLN A 128 -27.42 21.93 -27.27
CA GLN A 128 -27.42 21.67 -28.71
C GLN A 128 -28.37 20.52 -29.10
N TYR A 129 -28.38 19.44 -28.33
CA TYR A 129 -29.12 18.21 -28.67
C TYR A 129 -30.38 17.99 -27.82
N GLY A 130 -30.59 18.79 -26.77
CA GLY A 130 -31.66 18.63 -25.79
C GLY A 130 -31.30 17.63 -24.68
N GLN A 131 -31.81 17.89 -23.48
CA GLN A 131 -31.53 17.07 -22.28
C GLN A 131 -31.93 15.60 -22.44
N ALA A 132 -33.11 15.33 -23.02
CA ALA A 132 -33.62 13.97 -23.19
C ALA A 132 -32.72 13.14 -24.13
N SER A 133 -32.26 13.73 -25.23
CA SER A 133 -31.34 13.09 -26.18
C SER A 133 -30.00 12.75 -25.54
N VAL A 134 -29.45 13.65 -24.71
CA VAL A 134 -28.21 13.40 -23.97
C VAL A 134 -28.41 12.32 -22.91
N ASN A 135 -29.54 12.32 -22.19
CA ASN A 135 -29.86 11.25 -21.24
C ASN A 135 -29.96 9.89 -21.93
N ALA A 136 -30.61 9.82 -23.10
CA ALA A 136 -30.67 8.60 -23.90
C ALA A 136 -29.26 8.11 -24.29
N ALA A 137 -28.36 9.02 -24.70
CA ALA A 137 -26.97 8.68 -25.00
C ALA A 137 -26.15 8.22 -23.77
N LEU A 138 -26.44 8.75 -22.57
CA LEU A 138 -25.88 8.29 -21.30
C LEU A 138 -26.50 6.96 -20.82
N GLY A 139 -27.44 6.42 -21.60
CA GLY A 139 -28.06 5.12 -21.38
C GLY A 139 -29.32 5.17 -20.53
N ASP A 140 -30.09 6.26 -20.51
CA ASP A 140 -31.42 6.32 -19.88
C ASP A 140 -32.36 5.28 -20.54
N PRO A 141 -33.04 4.38 -19.78
CA PRO A 141 -33.81 3.28 -20.37
C PRO A 141 -35.19 3.71 -20.91
N GLN A 142 -35.33 4.89 -21.51
CA GLN A 142 -36.62 5.39 -22.02
C GLN A 142 -37.25 4.48 -23.09
N ALA A 143 -36.45 3.68 -23.80
CA ALA A 143 -36.90 2.72 -24.81
C ALA A 143 -37.09 1.28 -24.28
N ALA A 144 -36.90 1.03 -22.98
CA ALA A 144 -37.03 -0.31 -22.42
C ALA A 144 -38.52 -0.67 -22.25
N ALA A 145 -39.08 -1.34 -23.25
CA ALA A 145 -40.43 -1.89 -23.19
C ALA A 145 -40.45 -3.12 -22.23
N GLY A 146 -40.73 -2.88 -20.95
CA GLY A 146 -41.03 -3.91 -19.95
C GLY A 146 -39.91 -4.26 -18.97
N ASP A 147 -40.30 -4.91 -17.87
CA ASP A 147 -39.45 -5.21 -16.70
C ASP A 147 -38.21 -6.05 -17.05
N VAL A 148 -38.33 -6.96 -18.02
CA VAL A 148 -37.24 -7.85 -18.44
C VAL A 148 -36.03 -7.09 -19.02
N ALA A 149 -36.28 -6.00 -19.75
CA ALA A 149 -35.19 -5.18 -20.31
C ALA A 149 -34.44 -4.41 -19.21
N HIS A 150 -35.16 -3.95 -18.19
CA HIS A 150 -34.59 -3.32 -17.01
C HIS A 150 -33.75 -4.29 -16.19
N GLU A 151 -34.25 -5.50 -15.94
CA GLU A 151 -33.52 -6.55 -15.22
C GLU A 151 -32.22 -6.94 -15.92
N ARG A 152 -32.22 -7.08 -17.25
CA ARG A 152 -31.02 -7.38 -18.04
C ARG A 152 -29.97 -6.28 -17.90
N LYS A 153 -30.39 -5.01 -17.96
CA LYS A 153 -29.50 -3.87 -17.78
C LYS A 153 -28.95 -3.80 -16.36
N TYR A 154 -29.80 -4.05 -15.36
CA TYR A 154 -29.38 -4.10 -13.96
C TYR A 154 -28.39 -5.23 -13.71
N ALA A 155 -28.63 -6.43 -14.25
CA ALA A 155 -27.70 -7.55 -14.16
C ALA A 155 -26.35 -7.23 -14.80
N ALA A 156 -26.35 -6.54 -15.95
CA ALA A 156 -25.12 -6.07 -16.60
C ALA A 156 -24.36 -5.05 -15.74
N LEU A 157 -25.06 -4.09 -15.11
CA LEU A 157 -24.46 -3.14 -14.18
C LEU A 157 -23.92 -3.84 -12.93
N HIS A 158 -24.70 -4.74 -12.34
CA HIS A 158 -24.31 -5.51 -11.16
C HIS A 158 -23.03 -6.30 -11.43
N ARG A 159 -22.91 -6.96 -12.58
CA ARG A 159 -21.69 -7.67 -12.99
C ARG A 159 -20.49 -6.74 -13.18
N ARG A 160 -20.69 -5.50 -13.62
CA ARG A 160 -19.61 -4.49 -13.77
C ARG A 160 -19.20 -3.88 -12.42
N VAL A 161 -20.16 -3.65 -11.52
CA VAL A 161 -19.93 -3.09 -10.18
C VAL A 161 -19.27 -4.11 -9.26
N GLN A 162 -19.56 -5.40 -9.43
CA GLN A 162 -18.85 -6.47 -8.74
C GLN A 162 -17.37 -6.44 -9.10
N THR A 163 -16.57 -5.84 -8.23
CA THR A 163 -15.13 -5.72 -8.44
C THR A 163 -14.44 -7.05 -8.21
N LEU A 164 -13.69 -7.52 -9.20
CA LEU A 164 -12.72 -8.58 -9.00
C LEU A 164 -11.67 -8.14 -7.96
N PRO A 165 -11.10 -9.08 -7.19
CA PRO A 165 -10.11 -8.73 -6.19
C PRO A 165 -8.89 -8.08 -6.87
N ARG A 166 -8.66 -6.80 -6.57
CA ARG A 166 -7.51 -6.06 -7.10
C ARG A 166 -6.21 -6.66 -6.58
N ILE A 167 -5.36 -7.12 -7.49
CA ILE A 167 -3.99 -7.57 -7.17
C ILE A 167 -3.10 -6.34 -7.06
N GLN A 168 -2.70 -5.99 -5.85
CA GLN A 168 -1.80 -4.86 -5.60
C GLN A 168 -0.35 -5.27 -5.88
N LEU A 169 0.38 -4.42 -6.61
CA LEU A 169 1.80 -4.64 -6.88
C LEU A 169 2.63 -4.25 -5.64
N VAL A 170 3.60 -5.10 -5.31
CA VAL A 170 4.53 -4.86 -4.20
C VAL A 170 5.96 -4.83 -4.77
N PRO A 171 6.65 -3.69 -4.71
CA PRO A 171 8.03 -3.60 -5.15
C PRO A 171 8.93 -4.60 -4.41
N LYS A 172 9.78 -5.27 -5.19
CA LYS A 172 10.75 -6.24 -4.66
C LYS A 172 11.87 -5.50 -3.93
N HIS A 173 12.38 -6.13 -2.88
CA HIS A 173 13.57 -5.65 -2.20
C HIS A 173 14.80 -5.90 -3.09
N VAL A 174 15.67 -4.90 -3.22
CA VAL A 174 16.89 -5.00 -4.01
C VAL A 174 18.07 -5.20 -3.06
N ALA A 175 18.68 -6.38 -3.11
CA ALA A 175 19.83 -6.68 -2.30
C ALA A 175 21.11 -6.14 -2.95
N THR A 176 21.75 -5.16 -2.32
CA THR A 176 23.03 -4.59 -2.80
C THR A 176 24.21 -5.21 -2.06
N MET A 177 25.41 -5.10 -2.63
CA MET A 177 26.62 -5.78 -2.12
C MET A 177 26.88 -5.56 -0.62
N LYS A 178 27.04 -4.31 -0.17
CA LYS A 178 27.29 -3.97 1.26
C LYS A 178 26.06 -3.46 1.99
N GLN A 179 24.92 -3.34 1.31
CA GLN A 179 23.66 -2.88 1.90
C GLN A 179 23.79 -1.56 2.64
N ILE A 180 24.23 -0.49 1.95
CA ILE A 180 24.16 0.88 2.48
C ILE A 180 22.71 1.24 2.85
N HIS A 181 21.77 0.68 2.09
CA HIS A 181 20.33 0.81 2.29
C HIS A 181 19.66 -0.54 2.12
N ASN A 182 19.17 -1.11 3.22
CA ASN A 182 18.30 -2.28 3.15
C ASN A 182 16.83 -1.90 2.81
N ASP A 183 16.49 -0.61 2.78
CA ASP A 183 15.21 -0.05 2.33
C ASP A 183 15.17 0.21 0.81
N ARG A 184 16.01 -0.50 0.05
CA ARG A 184 16.14 -0.38 -1.41
C ARG A 184 15.03 -1.17 -2.13
N PHE A 185 14.27 -0.46 -2.97
CA PHE A 185 13.19 -1.01 -3.80
C PHE A 185 13.32 -0.64 -5.28
N ASN A 186 14.41 0.03 -5.64
CA ASN A 186 14.74 0.50 -6.99
C ASN A 186 16.26 0.65 -7.12
N TYR A 187 16.77 0.74 -8.35
CA TYR A 187 18.22 0.82 -8.62
C TYR A 187 18.81 2.23 -8.54
N ARG A 188 17.97 3.27 -8.38
CA ARG A 188 18.42 4.66 -8.29
C ARG A 188 19.35 4.85 -7.09
N TRP A 189 20.49 5.50 -7.32
CA TRP A 189 21.41 5.94 -6.27
C TRP A 189 20.69 6.83 -5.23
N ARG A 190 21.09 6.74 -3.96
CA ARG A 190 20.52 7.52 -2.84
C ARG A 190 21.66 8.19 -2.06
N VAL A 191 21.30 9.26 -1.35
CA VAL A 191 22.23 10.21 -0.72
C VAL A 191 22.92 9.68 0.56
N ASN A 192 23.72 8.61 0.43
CA ASN A 192 24.74 8.13 1.37
C ASN A 192 25.37 6.82 0.89
#